data_AF-A0A925XHJ6-F1
#
_entry.id   AF-A0A925XHJ6-F1
#
_cell.length_a   1.000
_cell.length_b   1.000
_cell.length_c   1.000
_cell.angle_alpha   90.00
_cell.angle_beta   90.00
_cell.angle_gamma   90.00
#
_symmetry.space_group_name_H-M   'P 1'
#
loop_
_entity.id
_entity.type
_entity.pdbx_description
1 polymer ?
#
loop_
_entity_poly.entity_id
_entity_poly.type
_entity_poly.pdbx_seq_one_letter_code
_entity_poly.pdbx_strand_id
1 'polypeptide(L)'
;GDENLKDYPIHENHELTIRSVLNNQMLYQEGWGVHAIKHSLTYSGGQSRGHVRSSAPVAACGFQGFSPFALPNVIEVAEGIPFIELTDWKEDRLYALKGEIVRRGVQAVTGLTMPTFEKRRFQRGAVGDETFASVFPTDPLEYRRRFLKMFA
;
A
#
# COMPACT_ATOMS: atom_id res chain seq x y z
N GLY A 1 -0.04 -1.37 3.25
CA GLY A 1 -0.20 -2.84 3.18
C GLY A 1 -1.66 -3.14 2.92
N ASP A 2 -2.49 -2.59 3.79
CA ASP A 2 -3.96 -2.63 3.74
C ASP A 2 -4.51 -1.31 3.20
N GLU A 3 -4.07 -0.90 2.02
CA GLU A 3 -4.46 0.40 1.44
C GLU A 3 -5.24 0.17 0.15
N ASN A 4 -6.38 0.83 0.04
CA ASN A 4 -6.97 1.20 -1.25
C ASN A 4 -6.06 2.24 -1.92
N LEU A 5 -6.09 2.32 -3.25
CA LEU A 5 -5.24 3.22 -4.04
C LEU A 5 -3.75 2.90 -3.86
N LYS A 6 -3.33 1.69 -4.26
CA LYS A 6 -1.97 1.21 -4.05
C LYS A 6 -0.97 1.97 -4.90
N ASP A 7 0.11 2.34 -4.24
CA ASP A 7 1.27 2.88 -4.92
C ASP A 7 2.09 1.76 -5.53
N TYR A 8 2.44 1.95 -6.79
CA TYR A 8 3.21 1.02 -7.59
C TYR A 8 4.44 1.74 -8.11
N PRO A 9 5.64 1.16 -8.04
CA PRO A 9 6.82 1.78 -8.61
C PRO A 9 6.84 1.55 -10.13
N ILE A 10 5.89 2.16 -10.85
CA ILE A 10 5.75 2.03 -12.31
C ILE A 10 7.04 2.47 -13.00
N HIS A 11 7.71 3.48 -12.45
CA HIS A 11 9.00 3.97 -12.93
C HIS A 11 10.19 3.03 -12.66
N GLU A 12 10.10 2.14 -11.66
CA GLU A 12 11.18 1.19 -11.32
C GLU A 12 10.96 -0.20 -11.96
N ASN A 13 9.77 -0.48 -12.50
CA ASN A 13 9.42 -1.79 -13.02
C ASN A 13 8.93 -1.72 -14.48
N HIS A 14 9.81 -2.08 -15.41
CA HIS A 14 9.52 -2.08 -16.84
C HIS A 14 8.39 -3.05 -17.28
N GLU A 15 8.01 -4.02 -16.44
CA GLU A 15 6.90 -4.95 -16.73
C GLU A 15 5.53 -4.40 -16.30
N LEU A 16 5.51 -3.32 -15.52
CA LEU A 16 4.28 -2.69 -15.04
C LEU A 16 4.12 -1.33 -15.71
N THR A 17 3.00 -1.12 -16.41
CA THR A 17 2.66 0.18 -16.99
C THR A 17 1.43 0.76 -16.30
N ILE A 18 1.22 2.08 -16.41
CA ILE A 18 -0.03 2.68 -15.94
C ILE A 18 -1.27 2.07 -16.60
N ARG A 19 -1.16 1.59 -17.85
CA ARG A 19 -2.23 0.87 -18.53
C ARG A 19 -2.53 -0.47 -17.87
N SER A 20 -1.49 -1.21 -17.49
CA SER A 20 -1.64 -2.48 -16.75
C SER A 20 -2.33 -2.26 -15.41
N VAL A 21 -1.98 -1.19 -14.70
CA VAL A 21 -2.56 -0.85 -13.38
C VAL A 21 -4.02 -0.41 -13.50
N LEU A 22 -4.33 0.53 -14.40
CA LEU A 22 -5.68 1.13 -14.46
C LEU A 22 -6.71 0.26 -15.19
N ASN A 23 -6.29 -0.61 -16.11
CA ASN A 23 -7.21 -1.56 -16.76
C ASN A 23 -7.56 -2.76 -15.87
N ASN A 24 -6.86 -2.95 -14.76
CA ASN A 24 -7.18 -3.98 -13.78
C ASN A 24 -7.32 -3.32 -12.40
N GLN A 25 -8.55 -2.91 -12.09
CA GLN A 25 -8.88 -2.23 -10.84
C GLN A 25 -8.43 -3.03 -9.60
N MET A 26 -8.43 -4.37 -9.69
CA MET A 26 -7.95 -5.22 -8.59
C MET A 26 -6.44 -5.09 -8.35
N LEU A 27 -5.62 -4.78 -9.36
CA LEU A 27 -4.22 -4.43 -9.09
C LEU A 27 -4.17 -3.16 -8.24
N TYR A 28 -4.86 -2.10 -8.65
CA TYR A 28 -4.81 -0.85 -7.91
C TYR A 28 -5.41 -0.91 -6.50
N GLN A 29 -6.36 -1.81 -6.23
CA GLN A 29 -6.96 -1.97 -4.89
C GLN A 29 -6.32 -3.10 -4.06
N GLU A 30 -6.15 -4.31 -4.61
CA GLU A 30 -5.67 -5.49 -3.86
C GLU A 30 -4.16 -5.69 -3.95
N GLY A 31 -3.54 -5.25 -5.06
CA GLY A 31 -2.11 -5.43 -5.31
C GLY A 31 -1.77 -6.66 -6.15
N TRP A 32 -0.47 -6.96 -6.27
CA TRP A 32 0.00 -8.11 -7.06
C TRP A 32 -0.39 -9.48 -6.49
N GLY A 33 -0.88 -10.34 -7.38
CA GLY A 33 -1.22 -11.73 -7.08
C GLY A 33 -2.65 -11.90 -6.58
N VAL A 34 -3.60 -11.17 -7.17
CA VAL A 34 -5.04 -11.28 -6.89
C VAL A 34 -5.52 -12.74 -7.04
N HIS A 35 -4.97 -13.47 -8.01
CA HIS A 35 -5.30 -14.89 -8.25
C HIS A 35 -4.41 -15.88 -7.47
N ALA A 36 -3.44 -15.40 -6.69
CA ALA A 36 -2.50 -16.25 -5.95
C ALA A 36 -2.83 -16.25 -4.45
N ILE A 37 -3.13 -17.42 -3.91
CA ILE A 37 -3.12 -17.65 -2.45
C ILE A 37 -1.68 -17.47 -1.99
N LYS A 38 -1.37 -16.37 -1.28
CA LYS A 38 -0.01 -16.13 -0.77
C LYS A 38 0.15 -16.55 0.69
N HIS A 39 -0.69 -16.03 1.59
CA HIS A 39 -0.60 -16.36 3.03
C HIS A 39 -1.97 -16.51 3.72
N SER A 40 -3.09 -16.35 3.00
CA SER A 40 -4.45 -16.47 3.54
C SER A 40 -5.39 -17.02 2.47
N LEU A 41 -6.38 -17.82 2.88
CA LEU A 41 -7.50 -18.26 2.04
C LEU A 41 -8.61 -17.20 1.95
N THR A 42 -8.56 -16.19 2.82
CA THR A 42 -9.56 -15.11 2.92
C THR A 42 -9.09 -13.85 2.19
N TYR A 43 -7.78 -13.59 2.15
CA TYR A 43 -7.21 -12.39 1.57
C TYR A 43 -6.22 -12.72 0.45
N SER A 44 -6.30 -11.98 -0.65
CA SER A 44 -5.42 -12.16 -1.80
C SER A 44 -4.02 -11.56 -1.57
N GLY A 45 -3.04 -12.02 -2.35
CA GLY A 45 -1.86 -11.26 -2.72
C GLY A 45 -1.20 -10.40 -1.61
N GLY A 46 -1.46 -9.08 -1.67
CA GLY A 46 -0.88 -8.08 -0.77
C GLY A 46 -1.57 -7.95 0.57
N GLN A 47 -2.90 -8.08 0.60
CA GLN A 47 -3.71 -7.99 1.81
C GLN A 47 -3.38 -9.12 2.78
N SER A 48 -3.13 -10.32 2.27
CA SER A 48 -2.75 -11.47 3.11
C SER A 48 -1.50 -11.18 3.96
N ARG A 49 -0.51 -10.46 3.40
CA ARG A 49 0.71 -10.08 4.14
C ARG A 49 0.44 -9.00 5.17
N GLY A 50 -0.37 -8.00 4.84
CA GLY A 50 -0.70 -6.90 5.75
C GLY A 50 -1.45 -7.41 6.97
N HIS A 51 -2.44 -8.28 6.75
CA HIS A 51 -3.22 -8.87 7.81
C HIS A 51 -2.39 -9.75 8.74
N VAL A 52 -1.57 -10.67 8.20
CA VAL A 52 -0.70 -11.55 9.02
C VAL A 52 0.35 -10.76 9.81
N ARG A 53 0.93 -9.70 9.23
CA ARG A 53 1.92 -8.86 9.92
C ARG A 53 1.32 -7.99 11.02
N SER A 54 0.04 -7.67 10.93
CA SER A 54 -0.64 -6.83 11.91
C SER A 54 -1.30 -7.68 13.00
N SER A 55 -1.92 -8.81 12.66
CA SER A 55 -2.74 -9.60 13.58
C SER A 55 -1.94 -10.17 14.76
N ALA A 56 -0.75 -10.72 14.53
CA ALA A 56 0.04 -11.33 15.60
C ALA A 56 0.57 -10.27 16.60
N PRO A 57 1.20 -9.15 16.17
CA PRO A 57 1.65 -8.12 17.09
C PRO A 57 0.52 -7.44 17.87
N VAL A 58 -0.60 -7.09 17.21
CA VAL A 58 -1.70 -6.41 17.92
C VAL A 58 -2.32 -7.33 18.97
N ALA A 59 -2.55 -8.60 18.63
CA ALA A 59 -3.10 -9.58 19.58
C ALA A 59 -2.16 -9.81 20.77
N ALA A 60 -0.86 -9.98 20.51
CA ALA A 60 0.15 -10.15 21.57
C ALA A 60 0.21 -8.97 22.54
N CYS A 61 -0.12 -7.77 22.06
CA CYS A 61 -0.16 -6.54 22.85
C CYS A 61 -1.57 -6.18 23.38
N GLY A 62 -2.57 -7.07 23.22
CA GLY A 62 -3.94 -6.83 23.69
C GLY A 62 -4.75 -5.81 22.88
N PHE A 63 -4.31 -5.49 21.66
CA PHE A 63 -5.01 -4.60 20.73
C PHE A 63 -5.83 -5.38 19.69
N GLN A 64 -6.86 -4.72 19.15
CA GLN A 64 -7.61 -5.18 17.98
C GLN A 64 -7.15 -4.39 16.75
N GLY A 65 -6.76 -5.11 15.70
CA GLY A 65 -6.41 -4.50 14.43
C GLY A 65 -7.64 -3.94 13.74
N PHE A 66 -7.56 -2.69 13.25
CA PHE A 66 -8.61 -2.05 12.48
C PHE A 66 -7.99 -1.24 11.33
N SER A 67 -8.49 -1.47 10.12
CA SER A 67 -8.15 -0.67 8.95
C SER A 67 -9.44 -0.21 8.27
N PRO A 68 -9.76 1.10 8.29
CA PRO A 68 -10.92 1.64 7.57
C PRO A 68 -10.88 1.33 6.07
N PHE A 69 -9.68 1.23 5.49
CA PHE A 69 -9.48 0.94 4.07
C PHE A 69 -9.82 -0.50 3.69
N ALA A 70 -9.96 -1.40 4.66
CA ALA A 70 -10.35 -2.80 4.43
C ALA A 70 -11.87 -3.02 4.58
N LEU A 71 -12.66 -1.98 4.84
CA LEU A 71 -14.11 -2.11 4.95
C LEU A 71 -14.76 -2.26 3.56
N PRO A 72 -15.71 -3.20 3.37
CA PRO A 72 -16.32 -3.44 2.07
C PRO A 72 -16.95 -2.20 1.42
N ASN A 73 -17.63 -1.36 2.20
CA ASN A 73 -18.22 -0.12 1.70
C ASN A 73 -17.17 0.92 1.25
N VAL A 74 -16.00 0.94 1.88
CA VAL A 74 -14.89 1.83 1.47
C VAL A 74 -14.21 1.29 0.22
N ILE A 75 -14.11 -0.03 0.09
CA ILE A 75 -13.57 -0.70 -1.11
C ILE A 75 -14.50 -0.46 -2.31
N GLU A 76 -15.81 -0.66 -2.14
CA GLU A 76 -16.82 -0.42 -3.18
C GLU A 76 -16.74 1.00 -3.76
N VAL A 77 -16.63 2.01 -2.88
CA VAL A 77 -16.44 3.40 -3.31
C VAL A 77 -15.10 3.59 -4.04
N ALA A 78 -14.03 2.94 -3.57
CA ALA A 78 -12.71 3.06 -4.18
C ALA A 78 -12.63 2.41 -5.57
N GLU A 79 -13.35 1.30 -5.79
CA GLU A 79 -13.48 0.64 -7.10
C GLU A 79 -14.25 1.50 -8.12
N GLY A 80 -15.22 2.28 -7.65
CA GLY A 80 -16.02 3.19 -8.48
C GLY A 80 -15.32 4.48 -8.92
N ILE A 81 -14.08 4.75 -8.48
CA ILE A 81 -13.36 5.97 -8.86
C ILE A 81 -12.98 5.92 -10.35
N PRO A 82 -13.34 6.93 -11.17
CA PRO A 82 -13.01 6.97 -12.58
C PRO A 82 -11.55 7.41 -12.80
N PHE A 83 -10.58 6.58 -12.39
CA PHE A 83 -9.15 6.92 -12.41
C PHE A 83 -8.67 7.41 -13.77
N ILE A 84 -9.08 6.75 -14.86
CA ILE A 84 -8.66 7.13 -16.21
C ILE A 84 -9.12 8.54 -16.56
N GLU A 85 -10.36 8.91 -16.24
CA GLU A 85 -10.91 10.24 -16.51
C GLU A 85 -10.22 11.32 -15.67
N LEU A 86 -9.90 11.00 -14.42
CA LEU A 86 -9.27 11.92 -13.48
C LEU A 86 -7.77 12.12 -13.75
N THR A 87 -7.08 11.10 -14.29
CA THR A 87 -5.62 11.14 -14.46
C THR A 87 -5.16 11.26 -15.90
N ASP A 88 -6.02 10.97 -16.89
CA ASP A 88 -5.66 10.97 -18.32
C ASP A 88 -4.42 10.11 -18.60
N TRP A 89 -4.34 8.94 -17.96
CA TRP A 89 -3.20 8.01 -18.04
C TRP A 89 -1.86 8.61 -17.59
N LYS A 90 -1.86 9.70 -16.81
CA LYS A 90 -0.64 10.30 -16.29
C LYS A 90 -0.31 9.79 -14.90
N GLU A 91 0.91 9.29 -14.72
CA GLU A 91 1.38 8.64 -13.49
C GLU A 91 1.47 9.63 -12.32
N ASP A 92 2.02 10.82 -12.57
CA ASP A 92 2.10 11.92 -11.61
C ASP A 92 0.71 12.30 -11.07
N ARG A 93 -0.29 12.38 -11.96
CA ARG A 93 -1.69 12.63 -11.56
C ARG A 93 -2.28 11.49 -10.76
N LEU A 94 -2.00 10.24 -11.12
CA LEU A 94 -2.47 9.06 -10.38
C LEU A 94 -1.93 9.05 -8.94
N TYR A 95 -0.64 9.32 -8.76
CA TYR A 95 -0.03 9.37 -7.42
C TYR A 95 -0.52 10.56 -6.60
N ALA A 96 -0.72 11.73 -7.22
CA ALA A 96 -1.27 12.90 -6.54
C ALA A 96 -2.74 12.69 -6.11
N LEU A 97 -3.52 11.95 -6.91
CA LEU A 97 -4.96 11.77 -6.70
C LEU A 97 -5.29 11.13 -5.34
N LYS A 98 -4.45 10.22 -4.84
CA LYS A 98 -4.67 9.62 -3.50
C LYS A 98 -4.66 10.68 -2.40
N GLY A 99 -3.63 11.53 -2.39
CA GLY A 99 -3.53 12.62 -1.42
C GLY A 99 -4.71 13.60 -1.56
N GLU A 100 -5.09 13.91 -2.80
CA GLU A 100 -6.21 14.79 -3.13
C GLU A 100 -7.54 14.27 -2.58
N ILE A 101 -7.88 13.00 -2.83
CA ILE A 101 -9.12 12.37 -2.37
C ILE A 101 -9.21 12.41 -0.85
N VAL A 102 -8.14 12.01 -0.16
CA VAL A 102 -8.12 12.01 1.32
C VAL A 102 -8.22 13.44 1.86
N ARG A 103 -7.46 14.40 1.30
CA ARG A 103 -7.53 15.81 1.73
C ARG A 103 -8.95 16.37 1.59
N ARG A 104 -9.59 16.18 0.43
CA ARG A 104 -10.96 16.66 0.18
C ARG A 104 -11.95 15.99 1.12
N GLY A 105 -11.83 14.69 1.37
CA GLY A 105 -12.68 13.97 2.31
C GLY A 105 -12.55 14.51 3.74
N VAL A 106 -11.32 14.68 4.23
CA VAL A 106 -11.07 15.27 5.55
C VAL A 106 -11.64 16.68 5.64
N GLN A 107 -11.43 17.51 4.62
CA GLN A 107 -11.96 18.88 4.60
C GLN A 107 -13.49 18.90 4.56
N ALA A 108 -14.13 18.02 3.78
CA ALA A 108 -15.58 17.96 3.69
C ALA A 108 -16.24 17.54 5.01
N VAL A 109 -15.60 16.67 5.78
CA VAL A 109 -16.14 16.16 7.05
C VAL A 109 -15.80 17.07 8.23
N THR A 110 -14.59 17.63 8.24
CA THR A 110 -14.04 18.34 9.43
C THR A 110 -13.88 19.85 9.24
N GLY A 111 -13.94 20.35 8.01
CA GLY A 111 -13.58 21.73 7.66
C GLY A 111 -12.06 22.00 7.63
N LEU A 112 -11.22 21.05 8.03
CA LEU A 112 -9.77 21.22 8.11
C LEU A 112 -9.09 20.81 6.80
N THR A 113 -8.16 21.65 6.32
CA THR A 113 -7.34 21.31 5.16
C THR A 113 -6.11 20.52 5.60
N MET A 114 -6.09 19.23 5.29
CA MET A 114 -4.94 18.35 5.55
C MET A 114 -3.81 18.61 4.52
N PRO A 115 -2.54 18.72 4.94
CA PRO A 115 -1.43 18.76 3.98
C PRO A 115 -1.27 17.42 3.25
N THR A 116 -0.80 17.46 2.00
CA THR A 116 -0.48 16.27 1.20
C THR A 116 1.02 16.23 0.92
N PHE A 117 1.65 15.11 1.22
CA PHE A 117 3.08 14.89 1.01
C PHE A 117 3.30 13.76 0.01
N GLU A 118 4.48 13.75 -0.62
CA GLU A 118 4.91 12.61 -1.42
C GLU A 118 4.93 11.34 -0.56
N LYS A 119 4.41 10.24 -1.12
CA LYS A 119 4.34 8.98 -0.39
C LYS A 119 5.76 8.44 -0.16
N ARG A 120 6.06 8.13 1.10
CA ARG A 120 7.30 7.45 1.48
C ARG A 120 6.98 6.14 2.18
N ARG A 121 7.87 5.16 2.06
CA ARG A 121 7.74 3.91 2.82
C ARG A 121 7.86 4.21 4.31
N PHE A 122 7.04 3.57 5.14
CA PHE A 122 7.03 3.77 6.59
C PHE A 122 8.44 3.70 7.20
N GLN A 123 9.25 2.71 6.81
CA GLN A 123 10.61 2.57 7.34
C GLN A 123 11.52 3.79 7.08
N ARG A 124 11.29 4.55 5.99
CA ARG A 124 12.07 5.76 5.66
C ARG A 124 11.75 6.93 6.60
N GLY A 125 10.60 6.89 7.27
CA GLY A 125 10.22 7.89 8.28
C GLY A 125 10.44 7.42 9.72
N ALA A 126 10.87 6.17 9.92
CA ALA A 126 11.03 5.60 11.26
C ALA A 126 12.31 6.06 11.98
N VAL A 127 13.37 6.38 11.22
CA VAL A 127 14.68 6.81 11.72
C VAL A 127 15.33 7.81 10.74
N GLY A 128 16.35 8.55 11.19
CA GLY A 128 17.13 9.44 10.31
C GLY A 128 17.97 8.68 9.28
N ASP A 129 18.41 9.35 8.21
CA ASP A 129 19.05 8.70 7.05
C ASP A 129 20.34 7.93 7.40
N GLU A 130 21.18 8.46 8.29
CA GLU A 130 22.40 7.78 8.76
C GLU A 130 22.07 6.47 9.50
N THR A 131 21.08 6.52 10.40
CA THR A 131 20.59 5.34 11.12
C THR A 131 19.92 4.37 10.16
N PHE A 132 19.19 4.87 9.15
CA PHE A 132 18.56 4.03 8.15
C PHE A 132 19.62 3.24 7.37
N ALA A 133 20.68 3.91 6.92
CA ALA A 133 21.75 3.29 6.14
C ALA A 133 22.56 2.25 6.94
N SER A 134 22.67 2.43 8.26
CA SER A 134 23.38 1.47 9.13
C SER A 134 22.52 0.29 9.59
N VAL A 135 21.20 0.48 9.72
CA VAL A 135 20.28 -0.55 10.22
C VAL A 135 19.72 -1.43 9.10
N PHE A 136 19.37 -0.84 7.95
CA PHE A 136 18.72 -1.56 6.85
C PHE A 136 19.74 -1.92 5.76
N PRO A 137 19.88 -3.22 5.40
CA PRO A 137 20.65 -3.64 4.23
C PRO A 137 20.22 -2.93 2.95
N THR A 138 21.21 -2.64 2.10
CA THR A 138 21.00 -2.09 0.76
C THR A 138 20.48 -3.14 -0.21
N ASP A 139 20.87 -4.41 -0.05
CA ASP A 139 20.41 -5.55 -0.86
C ASP A 139 19.32 -6.35 -0.13
N PRO A 140 18.08 -6.43 -0.67
CA PRO A 140 17.01 -7.27 -0.12
C PRO A 140 17.38 -8.75 0.07
N LEU A 141 18.34 -9.29 -0.70
CA LEU A 141 18.81 -10.67 -0.55
C LEU A 141 19.44 -10.93 0.81
N GLU A 142 20.00 -9.91 1.46
CA GLU A 142 20.59 -10.09 2.78
C GLU A 142 19.55 -10.52 3.82
N TYR A 143 18.35 -9.90 3.79
CA TYR A 143 17.24 -10.33 4.64
C TYR A 143 16.86 -11.79 4.38
N ARG A 144 16.81 -12.20 3.11
CA ARG A 144 16.50 -13.59 2.74
C ARG A 144 17.53 -14.57 3.28
N ARG A 145 18.83 -14.25 3.14
CA ARG A 145 19.91 -15.09 3.68
C ARG A 145 19.86 -15.20 5.20
N ARG A 146 19.63 -14.08 5.90
CA ARG A 146 19.49 -14.07 7.37
C ARG A 146 18.30 -14.92 7.83
N PHE A 147 17.14 -14.78 7.18
CA PHE A 147 15.96 -15.59 7.49
C PHE A 147 16.24 -17.08 7.29
N LEU A 148 16.80 -17.47 6.14
CA LEU A 148 17.12 -18.87 5.86
C LEU A 148 18.12 -19.42 6.90
N LYS A 149 19.14 -18.65 7.31
CA LYS A 149 20.07 -19.08 8.34
C LYS A 149 19.41 -19.36 9.70
N MET A 150 18.30 -18.70 10.02
CA MET A 150 17.61 -18.88 11.30
C MET A 150 16.57 -20.00 11.29
N PHE A 151 16.00 -20.31 10.12
CA PHE A 151 14.78 -21.11 10.02
C PHE A 151 14.81 -22.22 8.96
N ALA A 152 15.90 -22.37 8.19
CA ALA A 152 16.11 -23.44 7.21
C ALA A 152 17.35 -24.27 7.58
#